data_AF-A0A932DDH9-F1
#
_entry.id   AF-A0A932DDH9-F1
#
_cell.length_a   1.000
_cell.length_b   1.000
_cell.length_c   1.000
_cell.angle_alpha   90.00
_cell.angle_beta   90.00
_cell.angle_gamma   90.00
#
_symmetry.space_group_name_H-M   'P 1'
#
loop_
_entity.id
_entity.type
_entity.pdbx_description
1 polymer ?
#
loop_
_entity_poly.entity_id
_entity_poly.type
_entity_poly.pdbx_seq_one_letter_code
_entity_poly.pdbx_strand_id
1 'polypeptide(L)'
;MTTVPRILYCHCAYAQIVPKEVKEAVLRKLCESGAAFDAVADLCEMSARRDPALKRLADGGAVKIAACYPRAVKWLFAAAKAPLPTEGTEVLNMRVQSAEEVAAALLAPELTPNLPTGKVTASDSPSEISNLESQIASAIA
;
A
#
# COMPACT_ATOMS: atom_id res chain seq x y z
N MET A 1 20.01 14.14 -10.74
CA MET A 1 20.04 13.92 -9.28
C MET A 1 19.15 12.71 -9.02
N THR A 2 19.73 11.58 -8.63
CA THR A 2 18.96 10.37 -8.30
C THR A 2 18.39 10.55 -6.89
N THR A 3 17.17 11.05 -6.80
CA THR A 3 16.49 11.24 -5.50
C THR A 3 16.12 9.87 -4.94
N VAL A 4 16.60 9.58 -3.72
CA VAL A 4 16.22 8.38 -2.97
C VAL A 4 14.69 8.37 -2.79
N PRO A 5 13.98 7.29 -3.13
CA PRO A 5 12.54 7.22 -2.94
C PRO A 5 12.17 7.41 -1.47
N ARG A 6 11.10 8.15 -1.21
CA ARG A 6 10.55 8.27 0.15
C ARG A 6 9.92 6.95 0.58
N ILE A 7 9.85 6.73 1.89
CA ILE A 7 9.18 5.56 2.46
C ILE A 7 7.90 6.01 3.15
N LEU A 8 6.80 5.32 2.84
CA LEU A 8 5.51 5.47 3.51
C LEU A 8 5.10 4.13 4.13
N TYR A 9 4.85 4.11 5.42
CA TYR A 9 4.40 2.94 6.16
C TYR A 9 2.95 3.12 6.62
N CYS A 10 2.09 2.14 6.30
CA CYS A 10 0.73 2.06 6.80
C CYS A 10 0.63 1.03 7.93
N HIS A 11 0.23 1.46 9.13
CA HIS A 11 0.13 0.58 10.29
C HIS A 11 -1.11 -0.33 10.27
N CYS A 12 -2.09 -0.07 9.40
CA CYS A 12 -3.32 -0.86 9.28
C CYS A 12 -3.95 -1.14 10.66
N ALA A 13 -4.15 -0.07 11.44
CA ALA A 13 -4.67 -0.17 12.80
C ALA A 13 -6.17 -0.52 12.81
N TYR A 14 -6.91 0.00 11.82
CA TYR A 14 -8.35 -0.20 11.67
C TYR A 14 -8.72 -1.51 10.97
N ALA A 15 -8.26 -1.71 9.72
CA ALA A 15 -8.71 -2.84 8.91
C ALA A 15 -8.11 -4.18 9.35
N GLN A 16 -6.92 -4.16 9.97
CA GLN A 16 -6.23 -5.34 10.52
C GLN A 16 -6.03 -6.51 9.53
N ILE A 17 -6.00 -6.21 8.23
CA ILE A 17 -5.80 -7.20 7.15
C ILE A 17 -4.33 -7.56 6.91
N VAL A 18 -3.40 -6.83 7.53
CA VAL A 18 -1.97 -7.12 7.54
C VAL A 18 -1.64 -7.90 8.82
N PRO A 19 -0.95 -9.07 8.73
CA PRO A 19 -0.51 -9.81 9.91
C PRO A 19 0.26 -8.93 10.89
N LYS A 20 -0.06 -9.04 12.18
CA LYS A 20 0.47 -8.17 13.23
C LYS A 20 2.00 -8.25 13.32
N GLU A 21 2.52 -9.46 13.25
CA GLU A 21 3.93 -9.78 13.36
C GLU A 21 4.72 -9.14 12.20
N VAL A 22 4.15 -9.15 11.00
CA VAL A 22 4.77 -8.56 9.81
C VAL A 22 4.84 -7.04 9.95
N LYS A 23 3.71 -6.37 10.23
CA LYS A 23 3.70 -4.91 10.31
C LYS A 23 4.56 -4.36 11.45
N GLU A 24 4.59 -5.04 12.60
CA GLU A 24 5.43 -4.63 13.74
C GLU A 24 6.92 -4.86 13.45
N ALA A 25 7.28 -5.97 12.81
CA ALA A 25 8.66 -6.23 12.44
C ALA A 25 9.18 -5.28 11.35
N VAL A 26 8.36 -4.94 10.34
CA VAL A 26 8.72 -3.92 9.34
C VAL A 26 8.94 -2.56 10.00
N LEU A 27 8.02 -2.12 10.85
CA LEU A 27 8.15 -0.84 11.56
C LEU A 27 9.42 -0.79 12.42
N ARG A 28 9.69 -1.86 13.17
CA ARG A 28 10.91 -1.98 13.97
C ARG A 28 12.17 -1.86 13.11
N LYS A 29 12.24 -2.60 11.99
CA LYS A 29 13.39 -2.52 11.06
C LYS A 29 13.56 -1.11 10.47
N LEU A 30 12.47 -0.41 10.15
CA LEU A 30 12.54 0.99 9.71
C LEU A 30 13.11 1.90 10.81
N CYS A 31 12.62 1.79 12.05
CA CYS A 31 13.14 2.56 13.19
C CYS A 31 14.63 2.27 13.44
N GLU A 32 15.04 1.01 13.40
CA GLU A 32 16.43 0.58 13.60
C GLU A 32 17.37 1.04 12.47
N SER A 33 16.86 1.19 11.24
CA SER A 33 17.65 1.63 10.09
C SER A 33 18.08 3.11 10.14
N GLY A 34 17.36 3.94 10.91
CA GLY A 34 17.55 5.39 10.91
C GLY A 34 17.13 6.10 9.62
N ALA A 35 16.55 5.39 8.64
CA ALA A 35 16.03 5.99 7.42
C ALA A 35 14.81 6.90 7.73
N ALA A 36 14.68 7.99 6.98
CA ALA A 36 13.50 8.84 7.08
C ALA A 36 12.29 8.15 6.42
N PHE A 37 11.17 8.09 7.14
CA PHE A 37 9.90 7.57 6.61
C PHE A 37 8.69 8.28 7.22
N ASP A 38 7.61 8.34 6.45
CA ASP A 38 6.30 8.76 6.93
C ASP A 38 5.52 7.54 7.44
N ALA A 39 4.92 7.64 8.62
CA ALA A 39 4.05 6.61 9.17
C ALA A 39 2.62 7.13 9.31
N VAL A 40 1.64 6.32 8.90
CA VAL A 40 0.21 6.62 9.06
C VAL A 40 -0.48 5.46 9.74
N ALA A 41 -1.52 5.75 10.53
CA ALA A 41 -2.35 4.72 11.15
C ALA A 41 -3.04 3.87 10.09
N ASP A 42 -3.80 4.52 9.20
CA ASP A 42 -4.67 3.85 8.24
C ASP A 42 -4.83 4.65 6.94
N LEU A 43 -4.23 4.16 5.85
CA LEU A 43 -4.48 4.73 4.52
C LEU A 43 -5.97 4.61 4.11
N CYS A 44 -6.66 3.56 4.56
CA CYS A 44 -8.07 3.37 4.26
C CYS A 44 -8.96 4.44 4.93
N GLU A 45 -8.67 4.79 6.18
CA GLU A 45 -9.38 5.85 6.89
C GLU A 45 -9.08 7.22 6.27
N MET A 46 -7.80 7.52 6.01
CA MET A 46 -7.39 8.76 5.32
C MET A 46 -8.12 8.90 3.97
N SER A 47 -8.23 7.82 3.21
CA SER A 47 -8.97 7.80 1.94
C SER A 47 -10.46 8.06 2.14
N ALA A 48 -11.10 7.39 3.11
CA ALA A 48 -12.52 7.53 3.40
C ALA A 48 -12.91 8.99 3.69
N ARG A 49 -12.04 9.72 4.41
CA ARG A 49 -12.24 11.15 4.71
C ARG A 49 -11.61 12.11 3.68
N ARG A 50 -11.05 11.60 2.59
CA ARG A 50 -10.31 12.37 1.57
C ARG A 50 -9.26 13.31 2.19
N ASP A 51 -8.43 12.76 3.05
CA ASP A 51 -7.42 13.52 3.79
C ASP A 51 -6.49 14.28 2.83
N PRO A 52 -6.35 15.63 2.93
CA PRO A 52 -5.40 16.40 2.14
C PRO A 52 -3.93 15.94 2.30
N ALA A 53 -3.59 15.22 3.38
CA ALA A 53 -2.28 14.60 3.53
C ALA A 53 -1.98 13.57 2.43
N LEU A 54 -2.98 12.84 1.90
CA LEU A 54 -2.76 11.90 0.80
C LEU A 54 -2.27 12.60 -0.46
N LYS A 55 -2.74 13.83 -0.73
CA LYS A 55 -2.23 14.64 -1.84
C LYS A 55 -0.75 15.00 -1.64
N ARG A 56 -0.36 15.43 -0.44
CA ARG A 56 1.05 15.71 -0.12
C ARG A 56 1.94 14.48 -0.26
N LEU A 57 1.42 13.32 0.16
CA LEU A 57 2.12 12.04 0.02
C LEU A 57 2.26 11.63 -1.45
N ALA A 58 1.25 11.83 -2.30
CA ALA A 58 1.33 11.52 -3.73
C ALA A 58 2.24 12.50 -4.51
N ASP A 59 2.22 13.78 -4.16
CA ASP A 59 2.94 14.83 -4.91
C ASP A 59 4.45 14.88 -4.59
N GLY A 60 4.91 14.29 -3.49
CA GLY A 60 6.31 14.39 -3.06
C GLY A 60 7.31 13.51 -3.83
N GLY A 61 6.98 13.09 -5.05
CA GLY A 61 7.87 12.31 -5.93
C GLY A 61 7.90 10.81 -5.62
N ALA A 62 8.98 10.14 -6.07
CA ALA A 62 9.14 8.69 -5.98
C ALA A 62 8.93 8.16 -4.54
N VAL A 63 8.14 7.10 -4.41
CA VAL A 63 7.72 6.56 -3.10
C VAL A 63 7.64 5.04 -3.09
N LYS A 64 8.12 4.45 -2.00
CA LYS A 64 7.93 3.06 -1.62
C LYS A 64 6.94 2.97 -0.47
N ILE A 65 5.90 2.16 -0.61
CA ILE A 65 4.79 2.10 0.33
C ILE A 65 4.68 0.70 0.92
N ALA A 66 4.92 0.56 2.23
CA ALA A 66 4.61 -0.66 2.97
C ALA A 66 3.16 -0.63 3.42
N ALA A 67 2.31 -1.44 2.79
CA ALA A 67 0.88 -1.45 3.06
C ALA A 67 0.24 -2.81 2.69
N CYS A 68 -0.99 -2.77 2.20
CA CYS A 68 -1.71 -3.93 1.69
C CYS A 68 -1.39 -4.16 0.19
N TYR A 69 -2.34 -4.71 -0.58
CA TYR A 69 -2.13 -4.96 -2.00
C TYR A 69 -1.92 -3.66 -2.81
N PRO A 70 -1.04 -3.65 -3.83
CA PRO A 70 -0.82 -2.50 -4.73
C PRO A 70 -2.12 -1.94 -5.33
N ARG A 71 -3.02 -2.83 -5.76
CA ARG A 71 -4.35 -2.43 -6.28
C ARG A 71 -5.16 -1.64 -5.26
N ALA A 72 -5.15 -2.05 -4.00
CA ALA A 72 -5.93 -1.41 -2.94
C ALA A 72 -5.33 -0.03 -2.63
N VAL A 73 -4.01 0.07 -2.51
CA VAL A 73 -3.33 1.36 -2.28
C VAL A 73 -3.60 2.36 -3.41
N LYS A 74 -3.50 1.91 -4.67
CA LYS A 74 -3.86 2.73 -5.85
C LYS A 74 -5.28 3.30 -5.72
N TRP A 75 -6.24 2.46 -5.34
CA TRP A 75 -7.63 2.84 -5.13
C TRP A 75 -7.83 3.87 -4.03
N LEU A 76 -7.18 3.68 -2.88
CA LEU A 76 -7.32 4.58 -1.73
C LEU A 76 -6.88 6.00 -2.10
N PHE A 77 -5.75 6.12 -2.78
CA PHE A 77 -5.24 7.40 -3.26
C PHE A 77 -6.14 8.02 -4.36
N ALA A 78 -6.64 7.21 -5.30
CA ALA A 78 -7.57 7.69 -6.33
C ALA A 78 -8.93 8.16 -5.74
N ALA A 79 -9.51 7.42 -4.80
CA ALA A 79 -10.76 7.76 -4.12
C ALA A 79 -10.65 9.06 -3.31
N ALA A 80 -9.46 9.36 -2.81
CA ALA A 80 -9.11 10.61 -2.15
C ALA A 80 -8.81 11.78 -3.11
N LYS A 81 -8.96 11.61 -4.43
CA LYS A 81 -8.56 12.59 -5.47
C LYS A 81 -7.06 12.93 -5.44
N ALA A 82 -6.23 11.97 -5.03
CA ALA A 82 -4.78 12.11 -4.92
C ALA A 82 -4.07 10.91 -5.59
N PRO A 83 -4.25 10.67 -6.90
CA PRO A 83 -3.71 9.47 -7.54
C PRO A 83 -2.17 9.40 -7.43
N LEU A 84 -1.66 8.21 -7.12
CA LEU A 84 -0.22 7.93 -7.09
C LEU A 84 0.38 7.87 -8.51
N PRO A 85 1.63 8.32 -8.72
CA PRO A 85 2.31 8.19 -10.01
C PRO A 85 2.66 6.72 -10.29
N THR A 86 2.18 6.16 -11.40
CA THR A 86 2.37 4.73 -11.74
C THR A 86 3.82 4.32 -11.92
N GLU A 87 4.65 5.20 -12.50
CA GLU A 87 6.08 4.96 -12.70
C GLU A 87 6.93 5.36 -11.47
N GLY A 88 6.34 6.08 -10.52
CA GLY A 88 7.02 6.61 -9.35
C GLY A 88 6.66 5.91 -8.04
N THR A 89 5.91 4.80 -8.11
CA THR A 89 5.36 4.15 -6.91
C THR A 89 5.57 2.65 -6.92
N GLU A 90 6.19 2.17 -5.84
CA GLU A 90 6.30 0.76 -5.51
C GLU A 90 5.50 0.49 -4.23
N VAL A 91 4.63 -0.52 -4.25
CA VAL A 91 3.87 -0.95 -3.07
C VAL A 91 4.34 -2.33 -2.64
N LEU A 92 4.84 -2.41 -1.41
CA LEU A 92 5.30 -3.62 -0.75
C LEU A 92 4.14 -4.18 0.08
N ASN A 93 3.70 -5.38 -0.29
CA ASN A 93 2.48 -6.00 0.19
C ASN A 93 2.74 -6.83 1.46
N MET A 94 2.52 -6.20 2.62
CA MET A 94 2.70 -6.84 3.92
C MET A 94 1.66 -7.96 4.21
N ARG A 95 0.65 -8.18 3.35
CA ARG A 95 -0.30 -9.30 3.53
C ARG A 95 0.31 -10.66 3.18
N VAL A 96 1.28 -10.68 2.27
CA VAL A 96 1.81 -11.92 1.69
C VAL A 96 3.34 -11.99 1.69
N GLN A 97 4.01 -10.84 1.75
CA GLN A 97 5.46 -10.78 1.87
C GLN A 97 5.87 -10.80 3.34
N SER A 98 7.02 -11.40 3.63
CA SER A 98 7.62 -11.39 4.96
C SER A 98 8.12 -9.98 5.33
N ALA A 99 8.30 -9.75 6.63
CA ALA A 99 8.83 -8.48 7.11
C ALA A 99 10.27 -8.21 6.61
N GLU A 100 11.04 -9.26 6.35
CA GLU A 100 12.40 -9.15 5.85
C GLU A 100 12.44 -8.71 4.39
N GLU A 101 11.65 -9.35 3.53
CA GLU A 101 11.52 -8.95 2.12
C GLU A 101 11.03 -7.51 2.00
N VAL A 102 10.01 -7.14 2.78
CA VAL A 102 9.48 -5.77 2.78
C VAL A 102 10.53 -4.77 3.24
N ALA A 103 11.16 -4.98 4.40
CA ALA A 103 12.15 -4.03 4.92
C ALA A 103 13.37 -3.90 4.01
N ALA A 104 13.87 -5.00 3.44
CA ALA A 104 14.97 -4.97 2.48
C ALA A 104 14.61 -4.14 1.24
N ALA A 105 13.42 -4.37 0.67
CA ALA A 105 12.95 -3.61 -0.49
C ALA A 105 12.72 -2.13 -0.17
N LEU A 106 12.20 -1.78 1.02
CA LEU A 106 12.02 -0.38 1.42
C LEU A 106 13.34 0.38 1.52
N LEU A 107 14.39 -0.27 2.04
CA LEU A 107 15.69 0.34 2.29
C LEU A 107 16.63 0.30 1.07
N ALA A 108 16.30 -0.51 0.06
CA ALA A 108 17.03 -0.51 -1.21
C ALA A 108 16.90 0.85 -1.93
N PRO A 109 17.93 1.31 -2.66
CA PRO A 109 17.83 2.55 -3.43
C PRO A 109 16.96 2.42 -4.70
N GLU A 110 16.82 1.22 -5.26
CA GLU A 110 16.10 0.96 -6.51
C GLU A 110 14.58 0.98 -6.32
N LEU A 111 13.86 1.71 -7.16
CA LEU A 111 12.40 1.69 -7.19
C LEU A 111 11.91 0.69 -8.25
N THR A 112 11.01 -0.21 -7.88
CA THR A 112 10.36 -1.15 -8.81
C THR A 112 8.86 -0.84 -8.91
N PRO A 113 8.43 0.00 -9.87
CA PRO A 113 7.04 0.41 -9.95
C PRO A 113 6.11 -0.77 -10.22
N ASN A 114 5.05 -0.91 -9.42
CA ASN A 114 4.18 -2.10 -9.47
C ASN A 114 2.69 -1.79 -9.33
N LEU A 115 2.30 -0.53 -9.52
CA LEU A 115 0.88 -0.18 -9.58
C LEU A 115 0.24 -0.76 -10.84
N PRO A 116 -0.96 -1.37 -10.76
CA PRO A 116 -1.62 -1.91 -11.93
C PRO A 116 -1.93 -0.80 -12.94
N THR A 117 -1.74 -1.06 -14.23
CA THR A 117 -2.04 -0.14 -15.33
C THR A 117 -3.54 0.02 -15.56
N GLY A 118 -3.97 1.15 -16.14
CA GLY A 118 -5.38 1.42 -16.49
C GLY A 118 -6.14 2.31 -15.51
N LYS A 119 -7.33 2.77 -15.92
CA LYS A 119 -8.24 3.54 -15.05
C LYS A 119 -8.67 2.65 -13.88
N VAL A 120 -8.73 3.23 -12.68
CA VAL A 120 -9.37 2.61 -11.53
C VAL A 120 -10.86 2.50 -11.85
N THR A 121 -11.33 1.31 -12.22
CA THR A 121 -12.75 1.00 -12.51
C THR A 121 -13.33 0.20 -11.37
N ALA A 122 -14.64 0.26 -11.10
CA ALA A 122 -15.30 -0.45 -9.99
C ALA A 122 -14.87 -1.92 -9.82
N SER A 123 -14.55 -2.61 -10.93
CA SER A 123 -14.02 -3.98 -10.99
C SER A 123 -12.68 -4.22 -10.29
N ASP A 124 -11.89 -3.18 -10.05
CA ASP A 124 -10.61 -3.28 -9.34
C ASP A 124 -10.81 -3.31 -7.80
N SER A 125 -12.06 -3.22 -7.31
CA SER A 125 -12.40 -3.27 -5.88
C SER A 125 -12.22 -4.70 -5.32
N PRO A 126 -11.69 -4.87 -4.09
CA PRO A 126 -11.51 -6.20 -3.47
C PRO A 126 -12.79 -7.05 -3.29
N SER A 127 -13.96 -6.44 -3.50
CA SER A 127 -15.27 -7.03 -3.18
C SER A 127 -15.75 -8.10 -4.17
N GLU A 128 -15.25 -8.15 -5.42
CA GLU A 128 -15.79 -9.10 -6.41
C GLU A 128 -15.23 -10.52 -6.29
N ILE A 129 -14.03 -10.72 -5.72
CA ILE A 129 -13.45 -12.07 -5.55
C ILE A 129 -14.26 -12.88 -4.52
N SER A 130 -14.84 -12.23 -3.51
CA SER A 130 -15.69 -12.87 -2.50
C SER A 130 -17.01 -13.42 -3.06
N ASN A 131 -17.50 -12.85 -4.17
CA ASN A 131 -18.77 -13.25 -4.77
C ASN A 131 -18.65 -14.48 -5.67
N LEU A 132 -17.49 -14.71 -6.28
CA LEU A 132 -17.29 -15.87 -7.17
C LEU A 132 -17.15 -17.18 -6.37
N GLU A 133 -16.43 -17.17 -5.24
CA GLU A 133 -16.30 -18.35 -4.37
C GLU A 133 -17.65 -18.74 -3.73
N SER A 134 -18.48 -17.75 -3.38
CA SER A 134 -19.81 -17.98 -2.82
C SER A 134 -20.81 -18.51 -3.86
N GLN A 135 -20.66 -18.12 -5.13
CA GLN A 135 -21.51 -18.59 -6.23
C GLN A 135 -21.18 -20.01 -6.69
N ILE A 136 -19.90 -20.42 -6.65
CA ILE A 136 -19.49 -21.79 -6.96
C ILE A 136 -19.96 -22.77 -5.88
N ALA A 137 -19.91 -22.37 -4.60
CA ALA A 137 -20.38 -23.20 -3.49
C ALA A 137 -21.90 -23.46 -3.52
N SER A 138 -22.69 -22.51 -4.04
CA SER A 138 -24.15 -22.65 -4.13
C SER A 138 -24.64 -23.42 -5.36
N ALA A 139 -23.79 -23.71 -6.34
CA ALA A 139 -24.15 -24.42 -7.57
C ALA A 139 -23.90 -25.94 -7.51
N ILE A 140 -23.30 -26.43 -6.43
CA ILE A 140 -22.97 -27.85 -6.21
C ILE A 140 -23.83 -28.47 -5.09
N ALA A 141 -24.73 -27.70 -4.47
CA ALA A 141 -25.77 -28.16 -3.54
C ALA A 141 -27.12 -28.29 -4.26
#